data_AF-A0A834YGK3-F1
#
_entry.id   AF-A0A834YGK3-F1
#
_cell.length_a   1.000
_cell.length_b   1.000
_cell.length_c   1.000
_cell.angle_alpha   90.00
_cell.angle_beta   90.00
_cell.angle_gamma   90.00
#
_symmetry.space_group_name_H-M   'P 1'
#
loop_
_entity.id
_entity.type
_entity.pdbx_description
1 polymer ?
#
loop_
_entity_poly.entity_id
_entity_poly.type
_entity_poly.pdbx_seq_one_letter_code
_entity_poly.pdbx_strand_id
1 'polypeptide(L)'
;MDRSDSELGEPLTRLLPLGLGLLYLGKQESVEATAEVSKTFNEKIRKYCNMTLLSCAYAGTGNVLKVQNLLGHFAQHLEKGETCQGPAVLGIAMVAMAEELGVEMAIRSLEHLLQYGEQNIRRAVPLALGLLCISNPKVNVMDSLSRLSHDADSDVAMAAIISLGLIGAGTNNARIAGMLRNLSIYYYKEANHLFCVSFSCVFLLVCGLLKVLYICNLGQILTLAPYHSEHFLLSPTALAGIITLLHACLDMKSIILGKYQYPRMLMTVDENLKPLSVPVQVGQAVDVVGQAGRPKTITGFQTHSTPVLLAAGDRAELATEKYIPLSPILEGFVILRENPEY
;
A
#
# COMPACT_ATOMS: atom_id res chain seq x y z
N MET A 1 -0.48 -27.18 3.90
CA MET A 1 -0.87 -28.05 2.77
C MET A 1 -2.39 -28.17 2.62
N ASP A 2 -3.22 -27.51 3.44
CA ASP A 2 -4.68 -27.64 3.33
C ASP A 2 -5.36 -26.27 3.21
N ARG A 3 -5.37 -25.68 2.01
CA ARG A 3 -6.26 -24.56 1.68
C ARG A 3 -6.99 -24.87 0.39
N SER A 4 -8.30 -24.68 0.39
CA SER A 4 -9.18 -24.96 -0.75
C SER A 4 -8.82 -24.09 -1.95
N ASP A 5 -9.01 -24.56 -3.19
CA ASP A 5 -8.68 -23.78 -4.41
C ASP A 5 -9.39 -22.41 -4.48
N SER A 6 -10.52 -22.28 -3.78
CA SER A 6 -11.24 -21.02 -3.56
C SER A 6 -10.49 -20.04 -2.63
N GLU A 7 -9.85 -20.54 -1.57
CA GLU A 7 -8.99 -19.73 -0.69
C GLU A 7 -7.71 -19.30 -1.40
N LEU A 8 -7.18 -20.13 -2.32
CA LEU A 8 -5.99 -19.79 -3.13
C LEU A 8 -6.23 -18.62 -4.10
N GLY A 9 -7.49 -18.26 -4.36
CA GLY A 9 -7.87 -17.07 -5.11
C GLY A 9 -7.96 -15.79 -4.29
N GLU A 10 -7.93 -15.88 -2.95
CA GLU A 10 -7.99 -14.69 -2.11
C GLU A 10 -6.72 -13.85 -2.25
N PRO A 11 -6.85 -12.52 -2.36
CA PRO A 11 -5.70 -11.62 -2.51
C PRO A 11 -4.72 -11.71 -1.32
N LEU A 12 -5.21 -12.10 -0.14
CA LEU A 12 -4.41 -12.31 1.07
C LEU A 12 -3.42 -13.47 0.93
N THR A 13 -3.71 -14.47 0.09
CA THR A 13 -2.78 -15.60 -0.12
C THR A 13 -1.49 -15.18 -0.80
N ARG A 14 -1.45 -14.02 -1.47
CA ARG A 14 -0.23 -13.45 -2.07
C ARG A 14 0.72 -12.86 -1.01
N LEU A 15 0.22 -12.52 0.17
CA LEU A 15 1.03 -11.99 1.28
C LEU A 15 1.77 -13.09 2.07
N LEU A 16 1.32 -14.35 1.99
CA LEU A 16 1.99 -15.48 2.65
C LEU A 16 3.35 -15.82 2.03
N PRO A 17 3.48 -15.96 0.70
CA PRO A 17 4.78 -16.09 0.02
C PRO A 17 5.73 -14.95 0.33
N LEU A 18 5.18 -13.73 0.43
CA LEU A 18 5.95 -12.54 0.76
C LEU A 18 6.51 -12.62 2.18
N GLY A 19 5.71 -13.01 3.17
CA GLY A 19 6.18 -13.22 4.55
C GLY A 19 7.33 -14.22 4.61
N LEU A 20 7.25 -15.30 3.84
CA LEU A 20 8.33 -16.28 3.73
C LEU A 20 9.57 -15.67 3.04
N GLY A 21 9.40 -14.91 1.96
CA GLY A 21 10.50 -14.20 1.29
C GLY A 21 11.23 -13.19 2.20
N LEU A 22 10.48 -12.45 3.02
CA LEU A 22 11.04 -11.47 3.96
C LEU A 22 11.87 -12.10 5.08
N LEU A 23 11.53 -13.33 5.51
CA LEU A 23 12.35 -14.08 6.48
C LEU A 23 13.76 -14.41 5.95
N TYR A 24 13.88 -14.53 4.63
CA TYR A 24 15.13 -14.85 3.92
C TYR A 24 15.77 -13.64 3.24
N LEU A 25 15.34 -12.42 3.57
CA LEU A 25 15.90 -11.20 3.00
C LEU A 25 17.43 -11.14 3.21
N GLY A 26 18.19 -11.03 2.12
CA GLY A 26 19.65 -10.91 2.14
C GLY A 26 20.43 -12.19 2.49
N LYS A 27 19.76 -13.35 2.64
CA LYS A 27 20.41 -14.64 2.93
C LYS A 27 20.55 -15.48 1.65
N GLN A 28 21.67 -15.32 0.94
CA GLN A 28 21.89 -15.97 -0.36
C GLN A 28 21.96 -17.50 -0.29
N GLU A 29 22.62 -18.06 0.74
CA GLU A 29 22.94 -19.50 0.80
C GLU A 29 21.77 -20.38 1.26
N SER A 30 20.94 -19.91 2.19
CA SER A 30 19.81 -20.68 2.74
C SER A 30 18.59 -20.78 1.80
N VAL A 31 18.66 -20.07 0.68
CA VAL A 31 17.52 -19.88 -0.22
C VAL A 31 17.34 -21.05 -1.17
N GLU A 32 18.41 -21.73 -1.57
CA GLU A 32 18.32 -22.86 -2.51
C GLU A 32 17.56 -24.05 -1.90
N ALA A 33 17.88 -24.41 -0.65
CA ALA A 33 17.15 -25.45 0.08
C ALA A 33 15.67 -25.10 0.26
N THR A 34 15.37 -23.84 0.57
CA THR A 34 13.98 -23.38 0.75
C THR A 34 13.23 -23.29 -0.58
N ALA A 35 13.93 -22.94 -1.67
CA ALA A 35 13.40 -22.93 -3.03
C ALA A 35 13.10 -24.35 -3.55
N GLU A 36 13.75 -25.38 -3.02
CA GLU A 36 13.40 -26.78 -3.29
C GLU A 36 12.14 -27.19 -2.52
N VAL A 37 12.02 -26.79 -1.26
CA VAL A 37 10.82 -27.02 -0.45
C VAL A 37 9.62 -26.29 -1.05
N SER A 38 9.78 -25.08 -1.57
CA SER A 38 8.67 -24.37 -2.21
C SER A 38 8.18 -25.01 -3.52
N LYS A 39 8.93 -25.96 -4.10
CA LYS A 39 8.47 -26.74 -5.26
C LYS A 39 7.35 -27.73 -4.91
N THR A 40 7.13 -28.02 -3.63
CA THR A 40 6.04 -28.92 -3.19
C THR A 40 4.69 -28.23 -3.11
N PHE A 41 4.62 -26.91 -3.33
CA PHE A 41 3.35 -26.17 -3.37
C PHE A 41 2.60 -26.35 -4.70
N ASN A 42 1.29 -26.04 -4.69
CA ASN A 42 0.41 -26.07 -5.86
C ASN A 42 0.97 -25.19 -7.01
N GLU A 43 0.77 -25.60 -8.27
CA GLU A 43 1.51 -25.09 -9.45
C GLU A 43 1.46 -23.55 -9.61
N LYS A 44 0.29 -22.94 -9.36
CA LYS A 44 0.08 -21.49 -9.48
C LYS A 44 0.82 -20.68 -8.42
N ILE A 45 0.80 -21.15 -7.18
CA ILE A 45 1.46 -20.47 -6.05
C ILE A 45 2.96 -20.77 -6.05
N ARG A 46 3.36 -21.96 -6.50
CA ARG A 46 4.77 -22.38 -6.60
C ARG A 46 5.60 -21.38 -7.39
N LYS A 47 5.14 -20.98 -8.58
CA LYS A 47 5.87 -20.00 -9.41
C LYS A 47 5.95 -18.64 -8.70
N TYR A 48 4.84 -18.15 -8.13
CA TYR A 48 4.83 -16.89 -7.39
C TYR A 48 5.76 -16.91 -6.16
N CYS A 49 5.72 -17.97 -5.35
CA CYS A 49 6.62 -18.19 -4.22
C CYS A 49 8.08 -18.26 -4.64
N ASN A 50 8.39 -18.99 -5.70
CA ASN A 50 9.77 -19.13 -6.16
C ASN A 50 10.34 -17.78 -6.60
N MET A 51 9.57 -17.00 -7.36
CA MET A 51 10.04 -15.69 -7.84
C MET A 51 10.17 -14.67 -6.71
N THR A 52 9.21 -14.62 -5.78
CA THR A 52 9.27 -13.74 -4.59
C THR A 52 10.42 -14.12 -3.66
N LEU A 53 10.64 -15.41 -3.42
CA LEU A 53 11.72 -15.90 -2.56
C LEU A 53 13.10 -15.64 -3.18
N LEU A 54 13.31 -15.98 -4.46
CA LEU A 54 14.55 -15.70 -5.18
C LEU A 54 14.84 -14.20 -5.21
N SER A 55 13.83 -13.37 -5.47
CA SER A 55 14.03 -11.93 -5.56
C SER A 55 14.32 -11.26 -4.21
N CYS A 56 13.72 -11.73 -3.09
CA CYS A 56 14.05 -11.24 -1.75
C CYS A 56 15.44 -11.72 -1.27
N ALA A 57 15.84 -12.92 -1.66
CA ALA A 57 17.13 -13.50 -1.33
C ALA A 57 18.31 -12.74 -1.94
N TYR A 58 18.19 -12.39 -3.22
CA TYR A 58 19.22 -11.68 -3.99
C TYR A 58 19.06 -10.16 -3.96
N ALA A 59 18.19 -9.63 -3.09
CA ALA A 59 17.99 -8.19 -2.95
C ALA A 59 19.32 -7.50 -2.58
N GLY A 60 19.68 -6.46 -3.33
CA GLY A 60 20.87 -5.66 -3.06
C GLY A 60 22.22 -6.33 -3.35
N THR A 61 22.26 -7.39 -4.16
CA THR A 61 23.49 -8.14 -4.46
C THR A 61 24.14 -7.77 -5.80
N GLY A 62 23.41 -7.09 -6.70
CA GLY A 62 23.94 -6.70 -8.03
C GLY A 62 24.22 -7.88 -8.98
N ASN A 63 23.78 -9.11 -8.66
CA ASN A 63 24.13 -10.28 -9.47
C ASN A 63 23.41 -10.29 -10.83
N VAL A 64 24.17 -9.95 -11.89
CA VAL A 64 23.69 -9.86 -13.28
C VAL A 64 23.12 -11.19 -13.79
N LEU A 65 23.69 -12.33 -13.40
CA LEU A 65 23.19 -13.65 -13.85
C LEU A 65 21.76 -13.91 -13.36
N LYS A 66 21.45 -13.48 -12.13
CA LYS A 66 20.09 -13.63 -11.59
C LYS A 66 19.13 -12.67 -12.28
N VAL A 67 19.55 -11.44 -12.59
CA VAL A 67 18.75 -10.51 -13.41
C VAL A 67 18.48 -11.10 -14.81
N GLN A 68 19.48 -11.69 -15.45
CA GLN A 68 19.32 -12.35 -16.76
C GLN A 68 18.39 -13.57 -16.69
N ASN A 69 18.48 -14.37 -15.63
CA ASN A 69 17.56 -15.49 -15.44
C ASN A 69 16.12 -15.02 -15.23
N LEU A 70 15.91 -13.96 -14.45
CA LEU A 70 14.60 -13.33 -14.28
C LEU A 70 14.08 -12.77 -15.60
N LEU A 71 14.95 -12.15 -16.42
CA LEU A 71 14.62 -11.66 -17.76
C LEU A 71 14.27 -12.81 -18.73
N GLY A 72 14.98 -13.93 -18.67
CA GLY A 72 14.72 -15.12 -19.48
C GLY A 72 13.36 -15.74 -19.21
N HIS A 73 12.85 -15.65 -17.97
CA HIS A 73 11.49 -16.07 -17.63
C HIS A 73 10.39 -15.19 -18.25
N PHE A 74 10.68 -13.94 -18.65
CA PHE A 74 9.74 -13.10 -19.40
C PHE A 74 9.75 -13.38 -20.91
N ALA A 75 10.87 -13.84 -21.46
CA ALA A 75 11.00 -14.17 -22.88
C ALA A 75 10.20 -15.43 -23.27
N GLN A 76 9.99 -16.34 -22.31
CA GLN A 76 9.03 -17.41 -22.44
C GLN A 76 7.64 -16.82 -22.21
N HIS A 77 6.91 -16.48 -23.28
CA HIS A 77 5.52 -16.03 -23.22
C HIS A 77 4.67 -17.07 -22.48
N LEU A 78 4.58 -16.95 -21.17
CA LEU A 78 3.76 -17.78 -20.31
C LEU A 78 2.29 -17.52 -20.65
N GLU A 79 1.53 -18.60 -20.80
CA GLU A 79 0.11 -18.52 -21.14
C GLU A 79 -0.65 -17.59 -20.19
N LYS A 80 -1.51 -16.78 -20.82
CA LYS A 80 -2.28 -15.67 -20.25
C LYS A 80 -2.85 -16.00 -18.86
N GLY A 81 -2.41 -15.27 -17.84
CA GLY A 81 -3.10 -15.21 -16.54
C GLY A 81 -2.24 -15.42 -15.29
N GLU A 82 -0.94 -15.69 -15.41
CA GLU A 82 -0.11 -15.88 -14.22
C GLU A 82 0.32 -14.54 -13.60
N THR A 83 -0.19 -14.26 -12.39
CA THR A 83 0.23 -13.16 -11.49
C THR A 83 1.71 -13.25 -11.06
N CYS A 84 2.44 -14.27 -11.52
CA CYS A 84 3.85 -14.53 -11.29
C CYS A 84 4.78 -13.49 -11.93
N GLN A 85 4.33 -12.83 -13.01
CA GLN A 85 5.15 -11.86 -13.72
C GLN A 85 5.38 -10.57 -12.90
N GLY A 86 4.39 -10.11 -12.12
CA GLY A 86 4.50 -8.89 -11.31
C GLY A 86 5.65 -8.89 -10.30
N PRO A 87 5.76 -9.91 -9.43
CA PRO A 87 6.88 -10.02 -8.49
C PRO A 87 8.25 -10.19 -9.15
N ALA A 88 8.30 -10.81 -10.33
CA ALA A 88 9.53 -10.96 -11.07
C ALA A 88 10.08 -9.60 -11.56
N VAL A 89 9.19 -8.68 -11.97
CA VAL A 89 9.58 -7.31 -12.39
C VAL A 89 10.07 -6.51 -11.19
N LEU A 90 9.37 -6.61 -10.05
CA LEU A 90 9.84 -6.05 -8.78
C LEU A 90 11.18 -6.66 -8.36
N GLY A 91 11.39 -7.95 -8.65
CA GLY A 91 12.64 -8.64 -8.35
C GLY A 91 13.84 -8.11 -9.12
N ILE A 92 13.68 -7.76 -10.41
CA ILE A 92 14.74 -7.09 -11.18
C ILE A 92 15.14 -5.78 -10.48
N ALA A 93 14.15 -4.99 -10.06
CA ALA A 93 14.43 -3.76 -9.33
C ALA A 93 15.15 -4.05 -8.00
N MET A 94 14.70 -5.02 -7.21
CA MET A 94 15.31 -5.37 -5.92
C MET A 94 16.78 -5.82 -6.02
N VAL A 95 17.14 -6.57 -7.06
CA VAL A 95 18.53 -7.01 -7.27
C VAL A 95 19.42 -5.84 -7.71
N ALA A 96 18.87 -4.92 -8.52
CA ALA A 96 19.62 -3.82 -9.12
C ALA A 96 19.80 -2.58 -8.23
N MET A 97 19.14 -2.47 -7.07
CA MET A 97 19.21 -1.28 -6.19
C MET A 97 20.59 -0.99 -5.57
N ALA A 98 21.50 -1.97 -5.53
CA ALA A 98 22.78 -1.81 -4.84
C ALA A 98 23.81 -0.97 -5.60
N GLU A 99 23.73 -0.97 -6.93
CA GLU A 99 24.74 -0.34 -7.78
C GLU A 99 24.09 0.72 -8.67
N GLU A 100 24.67 1.92 -8.74
CA GLU A 100 24.16 3.00 -9.58
C GLU A 100 24.15 2.64 -11.07
N LEU A 101 25.17 1.92 -11.55
CA LEU A 101 25.22 1.40 -12.92
C LEU A 101 24.12 0.37 -13.18
N GLY A 102 23.85 -0.50 -12.21
CA GLY A 102 22.77 -1.47 -12.24
C GLY A 102 21.40 -0.80 -12.33
N VAL A 103 21.17 0.29 -11.59
CA VAL A 103 19.94 1.08 -11.64
C VAL A 103 19.70 1.63 -13.05
N GLU A 104 20.72 2.20 -13.71
CA GLU A 104 20.56 2.75 -15.07
C GLU A 104 20.30 1.67 -16.12
N MET A 105 20.95 0.52 -16.01
CA MET A 105 20.69 -0.63 -16.88
C MET A 105 19.28 -1.20 -16.65
N ALA A 106 18.83 -1.25 -15.40
CA ALA A 106 17.50 -1.72 -15.04
C ALA A 106 16.41 -0.78 -15.56
N ILE A 107 16.59 0.54 -15.49
CA ILE A 107 15.64 1.52 -16.05
C ILE A 107 15.42 1.27 -17.55
N ARG A 108 16.49 1.11 -18.33
CA ARG A 108 16.39 0.82 -19.79
C ARG A 108 15.69 -0.50 -20.06
N SER A 109 15.99 -1.52 -19.26
CA SER A 109 15.37 -2.85 -19.40
C SER A 109 13.87 -2.80 -19.08
N LEU A 110 13.48 -2.02 -18.06
CA LEU A 110 12.09 -1.79 -17.68
C LEU A 110 11.33 -0.97 -18.73
N GLU A 111 11.96 0.02 -19.37
CA GLU A 111 11.37 0.78 -20.47
C GLU A 111 11.10 -0.10 -21.70
N HIS A 112 12.00 -1.04 -22.00
CA HIS A 112 11.75 -2.04 -23.05
C HIS A 112 10.60 -2.98 -22.67
N LEU A 113 10.52 -3.43 -21.42
CA LEU A 113 9.40 -4.23 -20.91
C LEU A 113 8.07 -3.45 -20.94
N LEU A 114 8.10 -2.12 -20.81
CA LEU A 114 6.91 -1.28 -20.91
C LEU A 114 6.32 -1.27 -22.33
N GLN A 115 7.17 -1.31 -23.36
CA GLN A 115 6.75 -1.27 -24.77
C GLN A 115 6.24 -2.62 -25.27
N TYR A 116 6.90 -3.71 -24.88
CA TYR A 116 6.63 -5.06 -25.42
C TYR A 116 5.95 -6.02 -24.44
N GLY A 117 5.78 -5.62 -23.18
CA GLY A 117 5.24 -6.47 -22.12
C GLY A 117 3.73 -6.63 -22.16
N GLU A 118 3.26 -7.73 -21.57
CA GLU A 118 1.84 -7.99 -21.32
C GLU A 118 1.26 -6.98 -20.32
N GLN A 119 -0.07 -6.87 -20.26
CA GLN A 119 -0.76 -5.90 -19.39
C GLN A 119 -0.38 -6.06 -17.90
N ASN A 120 -0.11 -7.28 -17.45
CA ASN A 120 0.35 -7.55 -16.07
C ASN A 120 1.74 -6.98 -15.79
N ILE A 121 2.67 -7.09 -16.76
CA ILE A 121 4.02 -6.52 -16.68
C ILE A 121 3.91 -4.99 -16.69
N ARG A 122 3.10 -4.43 -17.59
CA ARG A 122 2.88 -2.97 -17.69
C ARG A 122 2.37 -2.36 -16.40
N ARG A 123 1.57 -3.09 -15.61
CA ARG A 123 1.11 -2.65 -14.27
C ARG A 123 2.21 -2.66 -13.21
N ALA A 124 3.16 -3.59 -13.29
CA ALA A 124 4.25 -3.72 -12.32
C ALA A 124 5.46 -2.81 -12.60
N VAL A 125 5.69 -2.44 -13.87
CA VAL A 125 6.83 -1.60 -14.28
C VAL A 125 6.91 -0.24 -13.56
N PRO A 126 5.81 0.55 -13.43
CA PRO A 126 5.86 1.82 -12.71
C PRO A 126 6.34 1.65 -11.26
N LEU A 127 5.84 0.61 -10.57
CA LEU A 127 6.22 0.29 -9.19
C LEU A 127 7.70 -0.08 -9.07
N ALA A 128 8.24 -0.81 -10.05
CA ALA A 128 9.65 -1.15 -10.12
C ALA A 128 10.53 0.09 -10.37
N LEU A 129 10.10 1.02 -11.24
CA LEU A 129 10.77 2.30 -11.45
C LEU A 129 10.75 3.17 -10.18
N GLY A 130 9.64 3.17 -9.44
CA GLY A 130 9.52 3.85 -8.14
C GLY A 130 10.50 3.31 -7.10
N LEU A 131 10.67 1.98 -7.03
CA LEU A 131 11.60 1.30 -6.12
C LEU A 131 13.07 1.63 -6.44
N LEU A 132 13.45 1.68 -7.72
CA LEU A 132 14.82 2.01 -8.14
C LEU A 132 15.23 3.45 -7.83
N CYS A 133 14.27 4.38 -7.76
CA CYS A 133 14.51 5.81 -7.62
C CYS A 133 13.89 6.40 -6.34
N ILE A 134 13.88 5.64 -5.24
CA ILE A 134 13.38 6.13 -3.94
C ILE A 134 14.19 7.34 -3.50
N SER A 135 13.50 8.46 -3.26
CA SER A 135 14.08 9.72 -2.78
C SER A 135 15.19 10.32 -3.65
N ASN A 136 15.44 9.78 -4.85
CA ASN A 136 16.35 10.33 -5.85
C ASN A 136 15.58 10.60 -7.16
N PRO A 137 14.99 11.80 -7.32
CA PRO A 137 14.17 12.12 -8.48
C PRO A 137 15.02 12.33 -9.74
N LYS A 138 15.24 11.26 -10.50
CA LYS A 138 15.76 11.35 -11.87
C LYS A 138 14.66 11.90 -12.80
N VAL A 139 15.00 12.93 -13.57
CA VAL A 139 14.04 13.63 -14.46
C VAL A 139 13.44 12.67 -15.50
N ASN A 140 14.25 11.77 -16.05
CA ASN A 140 13.80 10.78 -17.05
C ASN A 140 12.67 9.89 -16.53
N VAL A 141 12.82 9.38 -15.29
CA VAL A 141 11.83 8.50 -14.67
C VAL A 141 10.56 9.27 -14.32
N MET A 142 10.69 10.50 -13.84
CA MET A 142 9.56 11.38 -13.56
C MET A 142 8.74 11.67 -14.82
N ASP A 143 9.38 11.97 -15.95
CA ASP A 143 8.68 12.22 -17.22
C ASP A 143 8.02 10.94 -17.78
N SER A 144 8.64 9.78 -17.59
CA SER A 144 8.03 8.48 -17.95
C SER A 144 6.81 8.15 -17.08
N LEU A 145 6.89 8.33 -15.77
CA LEU A 145 5.76 8.13 -14.86
C LEU A 145 4.65 9.17 -15.04
N SER A 146 5.02 10.38 -15.43
CA SER A 146 4.09 11.45 -15.78
C SER A 146 3.17 11.05 -16.92
N ARG A 147 3.76 10.49 -18.00
CA ARG A 147 2.99 9.96 -19.14
C ARG A 147 2.10 8.78 -18.73
N LEU A 148 2.60 7.88 -17.87
CA LEU A 148 1.84 6.72 -17.40
C LEU A 148 0.70 7.04 -16.43
N SER A 149 0.71 8.23 -15.80
CA SER A 149 -0.36 8.64 -14.87
C SER A 149 -1.67 9.00 -15.58
N HIS A 150 -1.62 9.25 -16.88
CA HIS A 150 -2.78 9.54 -17.74
C HIS A 150 -3.12 8.37 -18.69
N ASP A 151 -2.61 7.18 -18.40
CA ASP A 151 -2.87 5.99 -19.20
C ASP A 151 -4.34 5.53 -19.05
N ALA A 152 -4.87 4.86 -20.08
CA ALA A 152 -6.26 4.41 -20.11
C ALA A 152 -6.54 3.28 -19.09
N ASP A 153 -5.50 2.52 -18.73
CA ASP A 153 -5.58 1.47 -17.71
C ASP A 153 -5.52 2.07 -16.30
N SER A 154 -6.65 1.99 -15.59
CA SER A 154 -6.77 2.47 -14.21
C SER A 154 -5.69 1.95 -13.27
N ASP A 155 -5.35 0.65 -13.36
CA ASP A 155 -4.35 0.02 -12.49
C ASP A 155 -2.92 0.55 -12.75
N VAL A 156 -2.59 0.85 -14.02
CA VAL A 156 -1.29 1.41 -14.40
C VAL A 156 -1.20 2.87 -13.94
N ALA A 157 -2.28 3.64 -14.13
CA ALA A 157 -2.36 5.02 -13.68
C ALA A 157 -2.20 5.13 -12.15
N MET A 158 -2.90 4.29 -11.38
CA MET A 158 -2.74 4.24 -9.93
C MET A 158 -1.30 3.86 -9.53
N ALA A 159 -0.69 2.89 -10.22
CA ALA A 159 0.68 2.46 -9.94
C ALA A 159 1.69 3.57 -10.21
N ALA A 160 1.51 4.33 -11.29
CA ALA A 160 2.34 5.48 -11.64
C ALA A 160 2.22 6.61 -10.61
N ILE A 161 1.00 6.88 -10.13
CA ILE A 161 0.74 7.91 -9.11
C ILE A 161 1.43 7.56 -7.77
N ILE A 162 1.34 6.30 -7.33
CA ILE A 162 2.03 5.83 -6.12
C ILE A 162 3.55 5.92 -6.29
N SER A 163 4.05 5.55 -7.47
CA SER A 163 5.49 5.60 -7.79
C SER A 163 6.03 7.03 -7.84
N LEU A 164 5.26 8.00 -8.35
CA LEU A 164 5.60 9.43 -8.27
C LEU A 164 5.69 9.91 -6.81
N GLY A 165 4.81 9.42 -5.94
CA GLY A 165 4.86 9.69 -4.50
C GLY A 165 6.11 9.12 -3.83
N LEU A 166 6.50 7.89 -4.17
CA LEU A 166 7.70 7.22 -3.64
C LEU A 166 9.01 7.92 -4.06
N ILE A 167 9.11 8.37 -5.31
CA ILE A 167 10.28 9.12 -5.80
C ILE A 167 10.36 10.50 -5.14
N GLY A 168 9.21 11.15 -4.92
CA GLY A 168 9.11 12.43 -4.24
C GLY A 168 9.33 12.35 -2.72
N ALA A 169 9.17 11.19 -2.11
CA ALA A 169 9.32 11.02 -0.67
C ALA A 169 10.72 11.43 -0.20
N GLY A 170 10.79 12.30 0.81
CA GLY A 170 12.04 12.85 1.34
C GLY A 170 12.60 14.05 0.56
N THR A 171 12.14 14.35 -0.67
CA THR A 171 12.65 15.49 -1.46
C THR A 171 11.63 16.63 -1.56
N ASN A 172 12.08 17.88 -1.47
CA ASN A 172 11.22 19.06 -1.66
C ASN A 172 11.20 19.48 -3.14
N ASN A 173 10.86 18.54 -4.04
CA ASN A 173 10.80 18.86 -5.46
C ASN A 173 9.45 19.48 -5.81
N ALA A 174 9.44 20.79 -6.06
CA ALA A 174 8.25 21.56 -6.41
C ALA A 174 7.55 21.03 -7.68
N ARG A 175 8.29 20.44 -8.62
CA ARG A 175 7.73 19.89 -9.86
C ARG A 175 6.85 18.66 -9.62
N ILE A 176 7.30 17.73 -8.77
CA ILE A 176 6.50 16.54 -8.40
C ILE A 176 5.26 16.96 -7.62
N ALA A 177 5.41 17.90 -6.68
CA ALA A 177 4.28 18.43 -5.91
C ALA A 177 3.23 19.13 -6.80
N GLY A 178 3.68 19.92 -7.78
CA GLY A 178 2.79 20.56 -8.76
C GLY A 178 2.07 19.53 -9.63
N MET A 179 2.80 18.49 -10.09
CA MET A 179 2.22 17.44 -10.91
C MET A 179 1.16 16.62 -10.17
N LEU A 180 1.39 16.25 -8.92
CA LEU A 180 0.40 15.53 -8.10
C LEU A 180 -0.83 16.37 -7.78
N ARG A 181 -0.68 17.68 -7.57
CA ARG A 181 -1.82 18.60 -7.44
C ARG A 181 -2.67 18.60 -8.70
N ASN A 182 -2.06 18.69 -9.88
CA ASN A 182 -2.80 18.63 -11.14
C ASN A 182 -3.52 17.29 -11.33
N LEU A 183 -2.89 16.18 -10.95
CA LEU A 183 -3.51 14.84 -10.99
C LEU A 183 -4.70 14.73 -10.01
N SER A 184 -4.62 15.36 -8.84
CA SER A 184 -5.73 15.36 -7.88
C SER A 184 -6.96 16.10 -8.39
N ILE A 185 -6.76 17.21 -9.12
CA ILE A 185 -7.83 17.96 -9.76
C ILE A 185 -8.42 17.14 -10.92
N TYR A 186 -7.58 16.45 -11.69
CA TYR A 186 -8.00 15.63 -12.83
C TYR A 186 -8.88 14.45 -12.40
N TYR A 187 -8.47 13.70 -11.36
CA TYR A 187 -9.20 12.53 -10.86
C TYR A 187 -10.27 12.86 -9.80
N TYR A 188 -10.73 14.11 -9.70
CA TYR A 188 -11.72 14.54 -8.70
C TYR A 188 -13.02 13.71 -8.69
N LYS A 189 -13.39 13.13 -9.84
CA LYS A 189 -14.64 12.36 -10.01
C LYS A 189 -14.54 10.88 -9.63
N GLU A 190 -13.34 10.30 -9.60
CA GLU A 190 -13.17 8.85 -9.39
C GLU A 190 -12.59 8.57 -8.01
N ALA A 191 -13.42 8.09 -7.08
CA ALA A 191 -13.03 7.84 -5.69
C ALA A 191 -11.83 6.88 -5.55
N ASN A 192 -11.70 5.88 -6.44
CA ASN A 192 -10.59 4.92 -6.43
C ASN A 192 -9.24 5.58 -6.78
N HIS A 193 -9.26 6.44 -7.80
CA HIS A 193 -8.10 7.20 -8.23
C HIS A 193 -7.78 8.32 -7.23
N LEU A 194 -8.80 8.98 -6.68
CA LEU A 194 -8.64 9.97 -5.62
C LEU A 194 -8.05 9.34 -4.34
N PHE A 195 -8.42 8.11 -3.98
CA PHE A 195 -7.83 7.40 -2.85
C PHE A 195 -6.36 7.06 -3.10
N CYS A 196 -5.99 6.62 -4.31
CA CYS A 196 -4.60 6.36 -4.66
C CYS A 196 -3.75 7.63 -4.74
N VAL A 197 -4.31 8.71 -5.30
CA VAL A 197 -3.72 10.05 -5.26
C VAL A 197 -3.61 10.55 -3.83
N SER A 198 -4.60 10.28 -2.97
CA SER A 198 -4.57 10.66 -1.55
C SER A 198 -3.57 9.83 -0.77
N PHE A 199 -3.40 8.54 -1.06
CA PHE A 199 -2.37 7.69 -0.44
C PHE A 199 -0.96 8.13 -0.89
N SER A 200 -0.77 8.43 -2.17
CA SER A 200 0.47 8.99 -2.73
C SER A 200 0.77 10.39 -2.19
N CYS A 201 -0.24 11.26 -2.14
CA CYS A 201 -0.15 12.58 -1.54
C CYS A 201 0.06 12.49 -0.03
N VAL A 202 -0.53 11.53 0.70
CA VAL A 202 -0.26 11.26 2.12
C VAL A 202 1.15 10.71 2.30
N PHE A 203 1.70 9.95 1.36
CA PHE A 203 3.10 9.55 1.43
C PHE A 203 4.04 10.77 1.28
N LEU A 204 3.69 11.72 0.41
CA LEU A 204 4.37 13.02 0.27
C LEU A 204 4.06 14.00 1.42
N LEU A 205 2.84 14.01 1.96
CA LEU A 205 2.35 14.90 3.01
C LEU A 205 2.65 14.38 4.41
N VAL A 206 2.81 13.09 4.64
CA VAL A 206 3.37 12.59 5.91
C VAL A 206 4.79 13.13 6.01
N CYS A 207 5.58 13.13 4.92
CA CYS A 207 6.86 13.82 4.90
C CYS A 207 6.76 15.35 4.85
N GLY A 208 5.71 15.94 4.26
CA GLY A 208 5.53 17.40 4.09
C GLY A 208 4.86 18.13 5.27
N LEU A 209 3.99 17.47 6.01
CA LEU A 209 3.21 17.98 7.14
C LEU A 209 3.86 17.59 8.47
N LEU A 210 4.60 16.46 8.55
CA LEU A 210 5.66 16.32 9.57
C LEU A 210 6.80 17.33 9.32
N LYS A 211 6.92 17.91 8.12
CA LYS A 211 7.80 19.06 7.87
C LYS A 211 7.28 20.39 8.40
N VAL A 212 6.00 20.48 8.79
CA VAL A 212 5.45 21.69 9.43
C VAL A 212 5.26 21.48 10.94
N LEU A 213 4.97 20.25 11.39
CA LEU A 213 4.74 19.97 12.82
C LEU A 213 5.92 19.28 13.54
N TYR A 214 6.78 18.54 12.84
CA TYR A 214 7.95 17.83 13.41
C TYR A 214 9.29 18.51 13.10
N ILE A 215 9.30 19.63 12.36
CA ILE A 215 10.52 20.39 12.01
C ILE A 215 10.97 21.39 13.08
N CYS A 216 10.18 21.61 14.14
CA CYS A 216 10.65 22.52 15.19
C CYS A 216 11.68 21.89 16.14
N ASN A 217 11.99 20.58 16.07
CA ASN A 217 12.90 19.99 17.07
C ASN A 217 14.03 19.05 16.62
N LEU A 218 14.14 18.54 15.39
CA LEU A 218 15.38 17.86 14.97
C LEU A 218 15.61 18.00 13.45
N GLY A 219 16.68 18.71 13.09
CA GLY A 219 17.03 19.07 11.72
C GLY A 219 17.65 17.94 10.90
N GLN A 220 16.87 16.93 10.51
CA GLN A 220 17.24 16.01 9.42
C GLN A 220 16.06 15.74 8.49
N ILE A 221 16.33 15.82 7.19
CA ILE A 221 15.41 15.39 6.13
C ILE A 221 15.29 13.87 6.27
N LEU A 222 14.17 13.37 6.78
CA LEU A 222 13.93 11.93 6.86
C LEU A 222 13.68 11.39 5.44
N THR A 223 14.72 10.82 4.85
CA THR A 223 14.70 10.17 3.55
C THR A 223 14.17 8.75 3.70
N LEU A 224 13.28 8.30 2.80
CA LEU A 224 12.74 6.93 2.81
C LEU A 224 13.71 5.91 2.17
N ALA A 225 14.92 6.33 1.83
CA ALA A 225 15.90 5.46 1.19
C ALA A 225 16.29 4.32 2.15
N PRO A 226 16.19 3.05 1.72
CA PRO A 226 16.56 1.90 2.56
C PRO A 226 18.08 1.75 2.73
N TYR A 227 18.86 2.45 1.91
CA TYR A 227 20.31 2.51 1.99
C TYR A 227 20.77 3.73 2.77
N HIS A 228 21.65 3.50 3.74
CA HIS A 228 22.38 4.53 4.46
C HIS A 228 23.86 4.47 4.09
N SER A 229 24.51 5.65 4.11
CA SER A 229 25.96 5.80 3.88
C SER A 229 26.42 5.30 2.51
N GLU A 230 26.12 6.05 1.43
CA GLU A 230 26.64 5.79 0.06
C GLU A 230 26.46 4.31 -0.37
N HIS A 231 25.23 3.80 -0.27
CA HIS A 231 24.85 2.42 -0.63
C HIS A 231 25.54 1.28 0.16
N PHE A 232 26.30 1.59 1.22
CA PHE A 232 27.05 0.57 1.98
C PHE A 232 26.20 -0.21 2.99
N LEU A 233 25.27 0.45 3.69
CA LEU A 233 24.42 -0.18 4.70
C LEU A 233 22.98 -0.28 4.21
N LEU A 234 22.51 -1.51 3.99
CA LEU A 234 21.10 -1.79 3.73
C LEU A 234 20.35 -1.99 5.06
N SER A 235 19.31 -1.19 5.31
CA SER A 235 18.39 -1.44 6.42
C SER A 235 17.30 -2.44 5.99
N PRO A 236 17.30 -3.68 6.52
CA PRO A 236 16.38 -4.73 6.07
C PRO A 236 14.92 -4.42 6.45
N THR A 237 14.70 -3.68 7.53
CA THR A 237 13.36 -3.32 8.02
C THR A 237 12.66 -2.29 7.13
N ALA A 238 13.38 -1.23 6.72
CA ALA A 238 12.83 -0.23 5.82
C ALA A 238 12.56 -0.83 4.44
N LEU A 239 13.49 -1.66 3.94
CA LEU A 239 13.31 -2.38 2.69
C LEU A 239 12.11 -3.33 2.75
N ALA A 240 11.95 -4.09 3.85
CA ALA A 240 10.79 -4.96 4.04
C ALA A 240 9.46 -4.18 4.01
N GLY A 241 9.38 -3.02 4.68
CA GLY A 241 8.20 -2.16 4.65
C GLY A 241 7.84 -1.70 3.24
N ILE A 242 8.82 -1.24 2.47
CA ILE A 242 8.62 -0.79 1.09
C ILE A 242 8.20 -1.96 0.18
N ILE A 243 8.85 -3.12 0.31
CA ILE A 243 8.52 -4.31 -0.48
C ILE A 243 7.09 -4.80 -0.20
N THR A 244 6.64 -4.75 1.06
CA THR A 244 5.26 -5.13 1.41
C THR A 244 4.24 -4.21 0.78
N LEU A 245 4.50 -2.90 0.78
CA LEU A 245 3.65 -1.92 0.13
C LEU A 245 3.59 -2.17 -1.38
N LEU A 246 4.73 -2.41 -2.04
CA LEU A 246 4.79 -2.65 -3.48
C LEU A 246 4.06 -3.94 -3.89
N HIS A 247 4.18 -5.02 -3.11
CA HIS A 247 3.44 -6.26 -3.36
C HIS A 247 1.93 -6.10 -3.14
N ALA A 248 1.52 -5.30 -2.16
CA ALA A 248 0.10 -4.94 -1.99
C ALA A 248 -0.42 -4.08 -3.15
N CYS A 249 0.42 -3.22 -3.73
CA CYS A 249 0.08 -2.39 -4.89
C CYS A 249 -0.08 -3.18 -6.20
N LEU A 250 0.42 -4.42 -6.30
CA LEU A 250 0.19 -5.27 -7.47
C LEU A 250 -1.30 -5.65 -7.63
N ASP A 251 -2.11 -5.56 -6.56
CA ASP A 251 -3.55 -5.81 -6.60
C ASP A 251 -4.33 -4.73 -5.82
N MET A 252 -4.25 -3.49 -6.32
CA MET A 252 -4.87 -2.33 -5.66
C MET A 252 -6.38 -2.46 -5.49
N LYS A 253 -7.07 -3.02 -6.48
CA LYS A 253 -8.54 -3.13 -6.47
C LYS A 253 -9.05 -4.01 -5.34
N SER A 254 -8.33 -5.08 -5.01
CA SER A 254 -8.79 -6.06 -4.01
C SER A 254 -8.20 -5.84 -2.62
N ILE A 255 -6.95 -5.37 -2.52
CA ILE A 255 -6.26 -5.17 -1.23
C ILE A 255 -6.47 -3.76 -0.70
N ILE A 256 -6.26 -2.74 -1.54
CA ILE A 256 -6.29 -1.34 -1.13
C ILE A 256 -7.72 -0.79 -1.17
N LEU A 257 -8.47 -1.11 -2.22
CA LEU A 257 -9.85 -0.63 -2.45
C LEU A 257 -10.93 -1.63 -2.02
N GLY A 258 -10.52 -2.84 -1.60
CA GLY A 258 -11.44 -3.92 -1.24
C GLY A 258 -11.90 -3.88 0.21
N LYS A 259 -12.58 -4.97 0.62
CA LYS A 259 -13.22 -5.14 1.95
C LYS A 259 -12.26 -5.17 3.14
N TYR A 260 -10.95 -5.12 2.90
CA TYR A 260 -9.90 -5.25 3.93
C TYR A 260 -9.41 -3.93 4.49
N GLN A 261 -9.96 -2.80 4.04
CA GLN A 261 -9.94 -1.61 4.88
C GLN A 261 -10.71 -1.98 6.15
N TYR A 262 -10.16 -1.74 7.33
CA TYR A 262 -10.97 -1.61 8.55
C TYR A 262 -11.42 -0.15 8.57
N PRO A 263 -12.50 0.25 7.85
CA PRO A 263 -13.06 1.55 8.09
C PRO A 263 -13.51 1.55 9.55
N ARG A 264 -13.45 2.71 10.21
CA ARG A 264 -13.99 2.87 11.56
C ARG A 264 -15.51 2.67 11.48
N MET A 265 -15.97 1.43 11.56
CA MET A 265 -17.39 1.08 11.47
C MET A 265 -17.95 0.98 12.88
N LEU A 266 -19.00 1.75 13.14
CA LEU A 266 -19.77 1.65 14.37
C LEU A 266 -20.86 0.58 14.18
N MET A 267 -20.76 -0.48 14.99
CA MET A 267 -21.74 -1.55 15.10
C MET A 267 -22.24 -1.65 16.52
N THR A 268 -23.55 -1.60 16.69
CA THR A 268 -24.20 -1.76 17.99
C THR A 268 -24.72 -3.18 18.16
N VAL A 269 -24.38 -3.78 19.29
CA VAL A 269 -24.71 -5.17 19.62
C VAL A 269 -25.36 -5.19 21.00
N ASP A 270 -26.35 -6.05 21.20
CA ASP A 270 -27.00 -6.27 22.50
C ASP A 270 -26.12 -7.15 23.43
N GLU A 271 -26.47 -7.25 24.71
CA GLU A 271 -25.77 -8.10 25.70
C GLU A 271 -25.71 -9.58 25.27
N ASN A 272 -26.67 -10.02 24.46
CA ASN A 272 -26.76 -11.37 23.89
C ASN A 272 -26.01 -11.54 22.56
N LEU A 273 -25.12 -10.60 22.21
CA LEU A 273 -24.34 -10.58 20.96
C LEU A 273 -25.17 -10.53 19.68
N LYS A 274 -26.42 -10.07 19.75
CA LYS A 274 -27.30 -9.87 18.58
C LYS A 274 -27.14 -8.45 18.03
N PRO A 275 -27.08 -8.28 16.69
CA PRO A 275 -26.98 -6.96 16.10
C PRO A 275 -28.28 -6.17 16.35
N LEU A 276 -28.14 -4.94 16.87
CA LEU A 276 -29.25 -4.06 17.17
C LEU A 276 -29.08 -2.76 16.37
N SER A 277 -30.06 -2.40 15.55
CA SER A 277 -30.04 -1.13 14.80
C SER A 277 -30.55 0.00 15.69
N VAL A 278 -29.66 0.88 16.12
CA VAL A 278 -30.00 2.06 16.95
C VAL A 278 -29.65 3.33 16.17
N PRO A 279 -30.47 4.38 16.24
CA PRO A 279 -30.13 5.66 15.61
C PRO A 279 -28.96 6.34 16.34
N VAL A 280 -27.94 6.72 15.57
CA VAL A 280 -26.71 7.40 16.01
C VAL A 280 -26.60 8.73 15.28
N GLN A 281 -26.21 9.77 16.02
CA GLN A 281 -25.83 11.07 15.49
C GLN A 281 -24.32 11.07 15.22
N VAL A 282 -23.94 11.28 13.96
CA VAL A 282 -22.52 11.41 13.54
C VAL A 282 -22.27 12.84 13.13
N GLY A 283 -21.17 13.43 13.61
CA GLY A 283 -20.71 14.75 13.19
C GLY A 283 -19.28 15.02 13.62
N GLN A 284 -18.81 16.24 13.40
CA GLN A 284 -17.43 16.62 13.65
C GLN A 284 -17.14 16.66 15.16
N ALA A 285 -16.03 16.05 15.58
CA ALA A 285 -15.61 16.01 16.98
C ALA A 285 -15.18 17.39 17.47
N VAL A 286 -15.76 17.85 18.59
CA VAL A 286 -15.36 19.09 19.30
C VAL A 286 -15.38 18.82 20.80
N ASP A 287 -14.42 19.39 21.56
CA ASP A 287 -14.25 19.07 22.98
C ASP A 287 -15.44 19.48 23.84
N VAL A 288 -15.98 20.70 23.66
CA VAL A 288 -17.21 21.15 24.35
C VAL A 288 -17.95 22.15 23.48
N VAL A 289 -19.19 21.84 23.10
CA VAL A 289 -20.13 22.78 22.48
C VAL A 289 -21.49 22.67 23.16
N GLY A 290 -22.15 23.80 23.42
CA GLY A 290 -23.50 23.82 23.99
C GLY A 290 -23.64 24.67 25.25
N GLN A 291 -24.83 24.66 25.85
CA GLN A 291 -25.12 25.39 27.07
C GLN A 291 -24.46 24.71 28.28
N ALA A 292 -23.98 25.52 29.24
CA ALA A 292 -23.43 25.02 30.50
C ALA A 292 -24.48 24.15 31.21
N GLY A 293 -24.18 22.86 31.39
CA GLY A 293 -25.06 21.85 31.99
C GLY A 293 -25.40 20.66 31.08
N ARG A 294 -25.30 20.79 29.75
CA ARG A 294 -25.37 19.68 28.79
C ARG A 294 -24.31 19.86 27.69
N PRO A 295 -23.03 19.55 27.98
CA PRO A 295 -21.99 19.63 26.97
C PRO A 295 -22.25 18.58 25.88
N LYS A 296 -22.27 19.02 24.62
CA LYS A 296 -22.26 18.14 23.45
C LYS A 296 -20.84 18.04 22.92
N THR A 297 -20.45 16.85 22.45
CA THR A 297 -19.12 16.61 21.89
C THR A 297 -19.09 16.60 20.36
N ILE A 298 -20.25 16.87 19.73
CA ILE A 298 -20.44 16.84 18.28
C ILE A 298 -21.00 18.17 17.77
N THR A 299 -20.51 18.63 16.61
CA THR A 299 -21.10 19.71 15.81
C THR A 299 -21.58 19.19 14.45
N GLY A 300 -22.66 19.79 13.93
CA GLY A 300 -23.17 19.49 12.58
C GLY A 300 -23.58 18.03 12.38
N PHE A 301 -24.48 17.51 13.23
CA PHE A 301 -24.83 16.10 13.23
C PHE A 301 -25.84 15.70 12.13
N GLN A 302 -25.65 14.51 11.57
CA GLN A 302 -26.64 13.77 10.79
C GLN A 302 -27.02 12.49 11.53
N THR A 303 -28.30 12.12 11.49
CA THR A 303 -28.78 10.90 12.16
C THR A 303 -28.78 9.74 11.17
N HIS A 304 -28.04 8.68 11.50
CA HIS A 304 -27.95 7.44 10.74
C HIS A 304 -28.35 6.26 11.63
N SER A 305 -28.83 5.16 11.06
CA SER A 305 -29.00 3.89 11.78
C SER A 305 -27.75 3.03 11.63
N THR A 306 -27.30 2.38 12.71
CA THR A 306 -26.19 1.42 12.65
C THR A 306 -26.49 0.25 11.70
N PRO A 307 -25.53 -0.24 10.89
CA PRO A 307 -24.09 0.11 10.80
C PRO A 307 -23.79 1.47 10.17
N VAL A 308 -22.83 2.22 10.72
CA VAL A 308 -22.35 3.48 10.11
C VAL A 308 -20.83 3.47 9.97
N LEU A 309 -20.32 3.97 8.85
CA LEU A 309 -18.89 4.24 8.66
C LEU A 309 -18.57 5.65 9.16
N LEU A 310 -17.66 5.76 10.12
CA LEU A 310 -17.17 7.02 10.65
C LEU A 310 -15.99 7.52 9.80
N ALA A 311 -16.02 8.79 9.38
CA ALA A 311 -14.88 9.41 8.72
C ALA A 311 -13.82 9.85 9.75
N ALA A 312 -12.62 10.18 9.28
CA ALA A 312 -11.55 10.64 10.16
C ALA A 312 -11.90 12.02 10.78
N GLY A 313 -12.05 12.06 12.10
CA GLY A 313 -12.44 13.26 12.85
C GLY A 313 -13.93 13.36 13.19
N ASP A 314 -14.73 12.40 12.73
CA ASP A 314 -16.13 12.29 13.13
C ASP A 314 -16.25 11.54 14.47
N ARG A 315 -17.18 12.00 15.30
CA ARG A 315 -17.57 11.33 16.54
C ARG A 315 -19.05 10.98 16.46
N ALA A 316 -19.39 9.83 17.05
CA ALA A 316 -20.75 9.34 17.15
C ALA A 316 -21.29 9.52 18.58
N GLU A 317 -22.57 9.87 18.69
CA GLU A 317 -23.39 9.89 19.92
C GLU A 317 -24.72 9.17 19.67
N LEU A 318 -25.27 8.45 20.65
CA LEU A 318 -26.58 7.80 20.51
C LEU A 318 -27.70 8.86 20.47
N ALA A 319 -28.66 8.70 19.56
CA ALA A 319 -29.80 9.62 19.46
C ALA A 319 -30.90 9.34 20.51
N THR A 320 -30.91 8.14 21.10
CA THR A 320 -31.95 7.67 22.03
C THR A 320 -31.37 7.23 23.37
N GLU A 321 -32.01 7.64 24.46
CA GLU A 321 -31.64 7.28 25.86
C GLU A 321 -32.12 5.86 26.28
N LYS A 322 -32.79 5.13 25.39
CA LYS A 322 -33.27 3.75 25.61
C LYS A 322 -32.14 2.76 25.87
N TYR A 323 -30.96 3.04 25.32
CA TYR A 323 -29.81 2.17 25.42
C TYR A 323 -28.63 2.95 25.97
N ILE A 324 -27.95 2.38 26.97
CA ILE A 324 -26.73 2.91 27.55
C ILE A 324 -25.55 2.15 26.94
N PRO A 325 -24.57 2.83 26.33
CA PRO A 325 -23.37 2.18 25.84
C PRO A 325 -22.45 1.83 27.01
N LEU A 326 -21.89 0.63 27.00
CA LEU A 326 -20.90 0.20 28.00
C LEU A 326 -19.56 0.94 27.86
N SER A 327 -19.23 1.39 26.65
CA SER A 327 -18.03 2.18 26.36
C SER A 327 -18.37 3.67 26.20
N PRO A 328 -17.55 4.59 26.74
CA PRO A 328 -17.72 6.03 26.55
C PRO A 328 -17.35 6.50 25.13
N ILE A 329 -16.71 5.64 24.35
CA ILE A 329 -16.30 5.89 22.96
C ILE A 329 -17.10 4.94 22.07
N LEU A 330 -17.82 5.53 21.11
CA LEU A 330 -18.63 4.79 20.13
C LEU A 330 -17.82 4.56 18.84
N GLU A 331 -16.83 3.69 18.91
CA GLU A 331 -16.03 3.24 17.76
C GLU A 331 -15.97 1.71 17.71
N GLY A 332 -16.07 1.12 16.51
CA GLY A 332 -16.01 -0.33 16.36
C GLY A 332 -17.28 -1.03 16.85
N PHE A 333 -17.10 -2.12 17.59
CA PHE A 333 -18.20 -2.87 18.19
C PHE A 333 -18.53 -2.30 19.57
N VAL A 334 -19.74 -1.74 19.70
CA VAL A 334 -20.26 -1.19 20.97
C VAL A 334 -21.38 -2.09 21.47
N ILE A 335 -21.25 -2.54 22.71
CA ILE A 335 -22.32 -3.25 23.40
C ILE A 335 -23.25 -2.23 24.06
N LEU A 336 -24.52 -2.33 23.74
CA LEU A 336 -25.60 -1.53 24.29
C LEU A 336 -26.35 -2.35 25.35
N ARG A 337 -26.60 -1.73 26.50
CA ARG A 337 -27.47 -2.25 27.54
C ARG A 337 -28.79 -1.50 27.52
N GLU A 338 -29.91 -2.19 27.69
CA GLU A 338 -31.20 -1.55 27.91
C GLU A 338 -31.19 -0.74 29.21
N ASN A 339 -31.62 0.52 29.15
CA ASN A 339 -31.64 1.40 30.30
C ASN A 339 -32.72 0.93 31.30
N PRO A 340 -32.37 0.59 32.56
CA PRO A 340 -33.35 0.13 33.55
C PRO A 340 -34.27 1.26 34.08
N GLU A 341 -33.97 2.53 33.80
CA GLU A 341 -34.74 3.70 34.26
C GLU A 341 -35.67 4.30 33.19
N TYR A 342 -35.85 3.61 32.05
CA TYR A 342 -36.70 4.05 30.93
C TYR A 342 -38.09 3.41 30.93
#